data_AF-A0A453LRZ9-F1
#
_entry.id   AF-A0A453LRZ9-F1
#
_cell.length_a   1.000
_cell.length_b   1.000
_cell.length_c   1.000
_cell.angle_alpha   90.00
_cell.angle_beta   90.00
_cell.angle_gamma   90.00
#
_symmetry.space_group_name_H-M   'P 1'
#
loop_
_entity.id
_entity.type
_entity.pdbx_description
1 polymer ?
#
loop_
_entity_poly.entity_id
_entity_poly.type
_entity_poly.pdbx_seq_one_letter_code
_entity_poly.pdbx_strand_id
1 'polypeptide(L)'
;VFEVVYRYDTKCVPKNMLHNKVGYIQNASINKTCTINLKIPNAMKRPIFIYYQLDRFYQNHRRYATSFNIAQLSDPKEEANADIKDCKPEAYAAKGIPVVPCGLVAWSLFNDTYSFARRPRRAGGIGGVEALRVIKSGISWRSERERLFGKH
;
A
#
# COMPACT_ATOMS: atom_id res chain seq x y z
N VAL A 1 2.03 -5.60 24.38
CA VAL A 1 1.41 -5.43 23.04
C VAL A 1 1.16 -6.80 22.47
N PHE A 2 -0.01 -7.05 21.85
CA PHE A 2 -0.33 -8.33 21.21
C PHE A 2 -0.45 -8.09 19.71
N GLU A 3 0.38 -8.77 18.94
CA GLU A 3 0.51 -8.61 17.48
C GLU A 3 0.38 -9.97 16.81
N VAL A 4 -0.22 -9.97 15.62
CA VAL A 4 -0.31 -11.15 14.76
C VAL A 4 0.27 -10.78 13.41
N VAL A 5 1.38 -11.43 13.05
CA VAL A 5 2.09 -11.22 11.79
C VAL A 5 1.79 -12.35 10.83
N TYR A 6 1.50 -12.03 9.56
CA TYR A 6 1.26 -13.03 8.52
C TYR A 6 1.93 -12.65 7.20
N ARG A 7 2.70 -13.59 6.65
CA ARG A 7 3.40 -13.43 5.37
C ARG A 7 2.58 -14.04 4.22
N TYR A 8 2.10 -13.20 3.30
CA TYR A 8 1.20 -13.63 2.22
C TYR A 8 1.83 -13.73 0.82
N ASP A 9 3.01 -13.17 0.60
CA ASP A 9 3.73 -13.14 -0.70
C ASP A 9 4.11 -14.53 -1.26
N THR A 10 4.05 -15.58 -0.43
CA THR A 10 4.25 -16.99 -0.83
C THR A 10 2.96 -17.81 -0.80
N LYS A 11 1.92 -17.31 -0.15
CA LYS A 11 0.62 -17.99 -0.01
C LYS A 11 -0.35 -17.60 -1.11
N CYS A 12 -0.28 -16.36 -1.56
CA CYS A 12 -1.14 -15.82 -2.61
C CYS A 12 -0.61 -16.05 -4.03
N VAL A 13 0.65 -16.48 -4.16
CA VAL A 13 1.23 -16.82 -5.47
C VAL A 13 1.02 -18.31 -5.75
N PRO A 14 0.44 -18.69 -6.90
CA PRO A 14 0.31 -20.10 -7.30
C PRO A 14 1.65 -20.85 -7.28
N LYS A 15 1.63 -22.12 -6.89
CA LYS A 15 2.85 -22.95 -6.74
C LYS A 15 3.71 -22.98 -8.02
N ASN A 16 3.06 -23.07 -9.19
CA ASN A 16 3.71 -23.07 -10.49
C ASN A 16 4.33 -21.71 -10.87
N MET A 17 3.98 -20.63 -10.18
CA MET A 17 4.47 -19.27 -10.42
C MET A 17 5.42 -18.77 -9.32
N LEU A 18 5.76 -19.59 -8.32
CA LEU A 18 6.62 -19.18 -7.20
C LEU A 18 8.03 -18.74 -7.65
N HIS A 19 8.53 -19.33 -8.74
CA HIS A 19 9.82 -18.96 -9.34
C HIS A 19 9.72 -17.77 -10.31
N ASN A 20 8.50 -17.36 -10.70
CA ASN A 20 8.24 -16.22 -11.57
C ASN A 20 7.14 -15.32 -10.98
N LYS A 21 7.40 -14.77 -9.79
CA LYS A 21 6.46 -13.88 -9.10
C LYS A 21 6.17 -12.61 -9.90
N VAL A 22 7.17 -12.05 -10.58
CA VAL A 22 7.01 -10.83 -11.39
C VAL A 22 6.05 -11.07 -12.55
N GLY A 23 6.20 -12.19 -13.27
CA GLY A 23 5.27 -12.56 -14.34
C GLY A 23 3.85 -12.79 -13.83
N TYR A 24 3.66 -13.35 -12.63
CA TYR A 24 2.34 -13.47 -12.00
C TYR A 24 1.73 -12.09 -11.67
N ILE A 25 2.53 -11.18 -11.11
CA ILE A 25 2.08 -9.82 -10.74
C ILE A 25 1.71 -9.01 -12.00
N GLN A 26 2.50 -9.08 -13.06
CA GLN A 26 2.29 -8.29 -14.28
C GLN A 26 1.19 -8.84 -15.20
N ASN A 27 0.80 -10.10 -15.07
CA ASN A 27 -0.21 -10.70 -15.92
C ASN A 27 -1.62 -10.22 -15.54
N ALA A 28 -2.18 -9.29 -16.32
CA ALA A 28 -3.51 -8.71 -16.09
C ALA A 28 -4.66 -9.74 -16.17
N SER A 29 -4.50 -10.82 -16.94
CA SER A 29 -5.52 -11.85 -17.13
C SER A 29 -5.69 -12.79 -15.92
N ILE A 30 -4.73 -12.79 -14.99
CA ILE A 30 -4.79 -13.63 -13.79
C ILE A 30 -5.42 -12.86 -12.63
N ASN A 31 -6.48 -13.42 -12.05
CA ASN A 31 -7.07 -12.92 -10.81
C ASN A 31 -6.09 -13.10 -9.63
N LYS A 32 -5.83 -12.01 -8.91
CA LYS A 32 -4.89 -11.94 -7.78
C LYS A 32 -5.60 -11.93 -6.42
N THR A 33 -6.92 -12.11 -6.41
CA THR A 33 -7.71 -12.19 -5.18
C THR A 33 -7.24 -13.38 -4.36
N CYS A 34 -6.82 -13.12 -3.13
CA CYS A 34 -6.29 -14.13 -2.23
C CYS A 34 -7.04 -14.07 -0.90
N THR A 35 -7.58 -15.21 -0.46
CA THR A 35 -8.26 -15.33 0.83
C THR A 35 -7.37 -16.11 1.80
N ILE A 36 -7.12 -15.52 2.97
CA ILE A 36 -6.28 -16.10 4.01
C ILE A 36 -7.10 -16.26 5.28
N ASN A 37 -7.02 -17.44 5.88
CA ASN A 37 -7.59 -17.69 7.20
C ASN A 37 -6.55 -17.36 8.27
N LEU A 38 -6.75 -16.23 8.96
CA LEU A 38 -5.92 -15.80 10.09
C LEU A 38 -6.53 -16.30 11.40
N LYS A 39 -5.75 -17.07 12.18
CA LYS A 39 -6.15 -17.49 13.52
C LYS A 39 -5.64 -16.48 14.54
N ILE A 40 -6.57 -15.83 15.24
CA ILE A 40 -6.26 -14.89 16.31
C ILE A 40 -6.42 -15.63 17.65
N PRO A 41 -5.33 -16.02 18.33
CA PRO A 41 -5.43 -16.88 19.52
C PRO A 41 -6.03 -16.16 20.73
N ASN A 42 -5.84 -14.84 20.83
CA ASN A 42 -6.29 -14.02 21.96
C ASN A 42 -7.14 -12.85 21.47
N ALA A 43 -8.17 -12.47 22.23
CA ALA A 43 -8.98 -11.30 21.90
C ALA A 43 -8.12 -10.03 21.85
N MET A 44 -8.15 -9.31 20.73
CA MET A 44 -7.44 -8.04 20.56
C MET A 44 -8.25 -6.90 21.20
N LYS A 45 -7.64 -6.14 22.10
CA LYS A 45 -8.24 -4.94 22.70
C LYS A 45 -8.14 -3.76 21.73
N ARG A 46 -9.18 -2.92 21.67
CA ARG A 46 -9.16 -1.67 20.89
C ARG A 46 -8.16 -0.66 21.48
N PRO A 47 -7.53 0.21 20.66
CA PRO A 47 -7.58 0.25 19.20
C PRO A 47 -6.74 -0.86 18.55
N ILE A 48 -7.20 -1.37 17.40
CA ILE A 48 -6.47 -2.35 16.60
C ILE A 48 -5.93 -1.64 15.37
N PHE A 49 -4.63 -1.74 15.14
CA PHE A 49 -3.96 -1.19 13.98
C PHE A 49 -3.56 -2.29 13.00
N ILE A 50 -3.53 -1.95 11.72
CA ILE A 50 -3.19 -2.85 10.63
C ILE A 50 -2.02 -2.22 9.91
N TYR A 51 -0.94 -2.99 9.78
CA TYR A 51 0.27 -2.57 9.10
C TYR A 51 0.56 -3.54 7.95
N TYR A 52 1.07 -3.00 6.84
CA TYR A 52 1.72 -3.82 5.82
C TYR A 52 3.22 -3.69 6.00
N GLN A 53 3.94 -4.77 5.67
CA GLN A 53 5.38 -4.83 5.75
C GLN A 53 5.94 -5.24 4.40
N LEU A 54 6.93 -4.49 3.93
CA LEU A 54 7.70 -4.82 2.75
C LEU A 54 9.08 -5.31 3.18
N ASP A 55 9.52 -6.42 2.60
CA ASP A 55 10.88 -6.95 2.80
C ASP A 55 11.71 -6.66 1.53
N ARG A 56 13.01 -6.43 1.72
CA ARG A 56 13.97 -6.11 0.64
C ARG A 56 13.58 -4.90 -0.22
N PHE A 57 12.94 -3.90 0.40
CA PHE A 57 12.56 -2.64 -0.23
C PHE A 57 13.33 -1.47 0.42
N TYR A 58 14.40 -1.02 -0.23
CA TYR A 58 15.38 -0.08 0.34
C TYR A 58 14.99 1.38 0.13
N GLN A 59 13.94 1.84 0.83
CA GLN A 59 13.46 3.22 0.74
C GLN A 59 14.46 4.26 1.26
N ASN A 60 15.48 3.83 2.02
CA ASN A 60 16.54 4.68 2.53
C ASN A 60 17.65 5.00 1.52
N HIS A 61 17.63 4.41 0.33
CA HIS A 61 18.62 4.73 -0.70
C HIS A 61 18.52 6.21 -1.10
N ARG A 62 19.63 6.97 -1.09
CA ARG A 62 19.64 8.43 -1.31
C ARG A 62 18.81 8.87 -2.51
N ARG A 63 19.01 8.22 -3.67
CA ARG A 63 18.25 8.56 -4.90
C ARG A 63 16.75 8.28 -4.78
N TYR A 64 16.36 7.27 -4.01
CA TYR A 64 14.94 6.98 -3.78
C TYR A 64 14.35 8.03 -2.83
N ALA A 65 15.02 8.26 -1.70
CA ALA A 65 14.55 9.14 -0.64
C ALA A 65 14.42 10.61 -1.07
N THR A 66 15.15 11.06 -2.11
CA THR A 66 15.06 12.43 -2.65
C THR A 66 14.21 12.51 -3.92
N SER A 67 13.65 11.41 -4.43
CA SER A 67 12.94 11.41 -5.71
C SER A 67 11.45 11.69 -5.53
N PHE A 68 11.14 12.96 -5.31
CA PHE A 68 9.80 13.55 -5.22
C PHE A 68 9.90 15.07 -5.38
N ASN A 69 8.78 15.76 -5.63
CA ASN A 69 8.74 17.22 -5.70
C ASN A 69 7.73 17.79 -4.70
N ILE A 70 8.20 18.58 -3.73
CA ILE A 70 7.36 19.12 -2.65
C ILE A 70 6.28 20.07 -3.17
N ALA A 71 6.58 20.88 -4.18
CA ALA A 71 5.63 21.82 -4.76
C ALA A 71 4.45 21.07 -5.38
N GLN A 72 4.69 19.99 -6.13
CA GLN A 72 3.64 19.13 -6.69
C GLN A 72 2.81 18.41 -5.62
N LEU A 73 3.42 18.00 -4.49
CA LEU A 73 2.65 17.41 -3.38
C LEU A 73 1.67 18.42 -2.77
N SER A 74 2.03 19.70 -2.79
CA SER A 74 1.24 20.80 -2.25
C SER A 74 0.17 21.31 -3.24
N ASP A 75 0.53 21.50 -4.50
CA ASP A 75 -0.37 21.89 -5.59
C ASP A 75 -0.01 21.13 -6.88
N PRO A 76 -0.91 20.27 -7.41
CA PRO A 76 -0.69 19.56 -8.68
C PRO A 76 -0.38 20.47 -9.88
N LYS A 77 -0.75 21.76 -9.84
CA LYS A 77 -0.48 22.73 -10.91
C LYS A 77 0.99 23.14 -11.02
N GLU A 78 1.82 22.78 -10.04
CA GLU A 78 3.27 23.00 -10.05
C GLU A 78 4.02 21.99 -10.96
N GLU A 79 3.31 21.35 -11.90
CA GLU A 79 3.87 20.39 -12.86
C GLU A 79 4.91 20.97 -13.83
N ALA A 80 4.96 22.29 -13.99
CA ALA A 80 5.91 23.00 -14.85
C ALA A 80 7.17 23.48 -14.09
N ASN A 81 7.28 23.21 -12.79
CA ASN A 81 8.35 23.71 -11.95
C ASN A 81 9.72 23.11 -12.35
N ALA A 82 10.78 23.92 -12.36
CA ALA A 82 12.11 23.54 -12.86
C ALA A 82 12.84 22.47 -12.00
N ASP A 83 12.38 22.27 -10.75
CA ASP A 83 12.95 21.33 -9.78
C ASP A 83 12.52 19.86 -9.97
N ILE A 84 11.96 19.52 -11.14
CA ILE A 84 11.61 18.13 -11.52
C ILE A 84 12.86 17.24 -11.74
N LYS A 85 14.07 17.81 -11.70
CA LYS A 85 15.33 17.03 -11.85
C LYS A 85 15.45 15.92 -10.80
N ASP A 86 14.98 16.15 -9.58
CA ASP A 86 15.04 15.17 -8.50
C ASP A 86 14.04 14.02 -8.69
N CYS A 87 12.98 14.23 -9.46
CA CYS A 87 11.99 13.20 -9.78
C CYS A 87 12.44 12.18 -10.83
N LYS A 88 13.64 12.32 -11.42
CA LYS A 88 14.11 11.34 -12.42
C LYS A 88 14.27 9.93 -11.81
N PRO A 89 13.97 8.86 -12.57
CA PRO A 89 13.50 8.87 -13.96
C PRO A 89 11.99 9.15 -14.13
N GLU A 90 11.20 9.03 -13.07
CA GLU A 90 9.72 9.14 -13.08
C GLU A 90 9.23 10.60 -13.04
N ALA A 91 9.90 11.45 -13.81
CA ALA A 91 9.58 12.86 -13.96
C ALA A 91 8.54 13.11 -15.07
N TYR A 92 8.63 12.33 -16.15
CA TYR A 92 7.81 12.49 -17.34
C TYR A 92 7.32 11.13 -17.83
N ALA A 93 6.06 11.08 -18.25
CA ALA A 93 5.49 9.97 -18.98
C ALA A 93 5.87 10.03 -20.46
N ALA A 94 5.29 9.13 -21.27
CA ALA A 94 5.46 9.14 -22.71
C ALA A 94 5.10 10.51 -23.31
N LYS A 95 5.82 10.90 -24.37
CA LYS A 95 5.62 12.18 -25.08
C LYS A 95 5.91 13.45 -24.26
N GLY A 96 6.66 13.33 -23.16
CA GLY A 96 7.11 14.49 -22.37
C GLY A 96 6.04 15.09 -21.46
N ILE A 97 4.95 14.36 -21.21
CA ILE A 97 3.90 14.78 -20.28
C ILE A 97 4.44 14.66 -18.84
N PRO A 98 4.41 15.71 -18.01
CA PRO A 98 4.82 15.62 -16.61
C PRO A 98 4.02 14.56 -15.83
N VAL A 99 4.70 13.80 -14.96
CA VAL A 99 4.02 12.91 -14.00
C VAL A 99 3.65 13.73 -12.76
N VAL A 100 2.42 13.60 -12.28
CA VAL A 100 1.97 14.27 -11.04
C VAL A 100 1.23 13.28 -10.15
N PRO A 101 1.70 13.03 -8.91
CA PRO A 101 3.00 13.45 -8.36
C PRO A 101 4.18 12.68 -8.99
N CYS A 102 5.29 13.37 -9.28
CA CYS A 102 6.49 12.76 -9.86
C CYS A 102 7.38 12.04 -8.83
N GLY A 103 8.28 11.20 -9.36
CA GLY A 103 9.38 10.61 -8.60
C GLY A 103 9.17 9.18 -8.12
N LEU A 104 10.27 8.51 -7.76
CA LEU A 104 10.29 7.09 -7.40
C LEU A 104 9.44 6.76 -6.16
N VAL A 105 9.34 7.70 -5.22
CA VAL A 105 8.53 7.52 -3.99
C VAL A 105 7.05 7.34 -4.34
N ALA A 106 6.51 8.24 -5.17
CA ALA A 106 5.13 8.17 -5.61
C ALA A 106 4.89 7.01 -6.58
N TRP A 107 5.82 6.78 -7.51
CA TRP A 107 5.71 5.73 -8.54
C TRP A 107 5.63 4.32 -7.95
N SER A 108 6.28 4.09 -6.81
CA SER A 108 6.34 2.80 -6.13
C SER A 108 5.38 2.66 -4.96
N LEU A 109 4.28 3.43 -4.97
CA LEU A 109 3.26 3.35 -3.93
C LEU A 109 2.69 1.93 -3.81
N PHE A 110 2.64 1.43 -2.57
CA PHE A 110 2.02 0.14 -2.28
C PHE A 110 0.52 0.16 -2.65
N ASN A 111 0.09 -0.81 -3.45
CA ASN A 111 -1.23 -0.80 -4.07
C ASN A 111 -2.09 -2.05 -3.79
N ASP A 112 -1.63 -2.98 -2.96
CA ASP A 112 -2.50 -4.09 -2.55
C ASP A 112 -3.66 -3.56 -1.69
N THR A 113 -4.81 -4.22 -1.83
CA THR A 113 -6.02 -3.89 -1.07
C THR A 113 -6.43 -5.07 -0.22
N TYR A 114 -6.84 -4.80 1.02
CA TYR A 114 -7.26 -5.80 1.99
C TYR A 114 -8.66 -5.52 2.51
N SER A 115 -9.38 -6.60 2.78
CA SER A 115 -10.66 -6.61 3.49
C SER A 115 -10.64 -7.73 4.53
N PHE A 116 -11.36 -7.55 5.62
CA PHE A 116 -11.39 -8.50 6.72
C PHE A 116 -12.81 -8.94 6.99
N ALA A 117 -12.97 -10.21 7.34
CA ALA A 117 -14.21 -10.76 7.83
C ALA A 117 -13.91 -11.75 8.95
N ARG A 118 -14.82 -11.87 9.91
CA ARG A 118 -14.76 -12.85 10.99
C ARG A 118 -15.94 -13.79 10.94
N ARG A 119 -15.75 -15.01 11.42
CA ARG A 119 -16.83 -15.96 11.69
C ARG A 119 -16.91 -16.18 13.20
N PRO A 120 -17.80 -15.46 13.92
CA PRO A 120 -17.95 -15.68 15.35
C PRO A 120 -18.54 -17.08 15.61
N ARG A 121 -18.03 -17.78 16.62
CA ARG A 121 -18.74 -18.95 17.16
C ARG A 121 -19.97 -18.44 17.90
N ARG A 122 -21.16 -18.96 17.57
CA ARG A 122 -22.40 -18.69 18.30
C ARG A 122 -22.82 -19.96 19.06
N ALA A 123 -23.56 -19.80 20.15
CA ALA A 123 -24.16 -20.95 20.84
C ALA A 123 -25.11 -21.67 19.85
N GLY A 124 -24.77 -22.91 19.47
CA GLY A 124 -25.51 -23.71 18.49
C GLY A 124 -24.87 -23.87 17.10
N GLY A 125 -23.70 -23.27 16.82
CA GLY A 125 -22.98 -23.55 15.56
C GLY A 125 -22.02 -22.47 15.07
N ILE A 126 -21.60 -22.61 13.81
CA ILE A 126 -20.78 -21.62 13.10
C ILE A 126 -21.70 -20.47 12.67
N GLY A 127 -21.48 -19.27 13.21
CA GLY A 127 -22.19 -18.07 12.78
C GLY A 127 -21.85 -17.66 11.35
N GLY A 128 -22.70 -16.83 10.75
CA GLY A 128 -22.46 -16.25 9.43
C GLY A 128 -21.17 -15.41 9.37
N VAL A 129 -20.69 -15.14 8.15
CA VAL A 129 -19.54 -14.28 7.91
C VAL A 129 -19.92 -12.83 8.20
N GLU A 130 -19.16 -12.18 9.07
CA GLU A 130 -19.33 -10.78 9.44
C GLU A 130 -18.16 -9.96 8.89
N ALA A 131 -18.44 -9.00 8.00
CA ALA A 131 -17.43 -8.10 7.46
C ALA A 131 -16.96 -7.12 8.55
N LEU A 132 -15.65 -6.90 8.63
CA LEU A 132 -15.04 -5.95 9.56
C LEU A 132 -14.73 -4.65 8.82
N ARG A 133 -15.26 -3.54 9.34
CA ARG A 133 -14.97 -2.20 8.80
C ARG A 133 -13.53 -1.80 9.11
N VAL A 134 -12.76 -1.50 8.07
CA VAL A 134 -11.42 -0.90 8.19
C VAL A 134 -11.53 0.61 8.03
N ILE A 135 -11.03 1.35 9.02
CA ILE A 135 -10.95 2.81 8.96
C ILE A 135 -9.66 3.17 8.21
N LYS A 136 -9.79 3.85 7.08
CA LYS A 136 -8.65 4.31 6.24
C LYS A 136 -8.36 5.81 6.40
N SER A 137 -9.19 6.54 7.13
CA SER A 137 -9.01 7.96 7.43
C SER A 137 -8.28 8.17 8.76
N GLY A 138 -7.60 9.32 8.91
CA GLY A 138 -6.92 9.67 10.16
C GLY A 138 -5.69 8.82 10.48
N ILE A 139 -5.13 8.11 9.48
CA ILE A 139 -3.96 7.23 9.65
C ILE A 139 -2.62 7.93 9.39
N SER A 140 -2.61 9.09 8.74
CA SER A 140 -1.41 9.93 8.57
C SER A 140 -1.27 10.95 9.71
N TRP A 141 -0.11 11.59 9.81
CA TRP A 141 0.06 12.69 10.75
C TRP A 141 -0.72 13.92 10.32
N ARG A 142 -1.33 14.61 11.29
CA ARG A 142 -2.07 15.85 11.01
C ARG A 142 -1.19 16.93 10.39
N SER A 143 0.03 17.07 10.90
CA SER A 143 1.02 18.04 10.40
C SER A 143 1.36 17.82 8.92
N GLU A 144 1.50 16.57 8.47
CA GLU A 144 1.79 16.26 7.07
C GLU A 144 0.62 16.67 6.16
N ARG A 145 -0.62 16.31 6.56
CA ARG A 145 -1.82 16.68 5.80
C ARG A 145 -2.05 18.19 5.70
N GLU A 146 -1.59 18.96 6.69
CA GLU A 146 -1.81 20.41 6.72
C GLU A 146 -0.66 21.21 6.08
N ARG A 147 0.55 20.64 5.96
CA ARG A 147 1.74 21.37 5.53
C ARG A 147 2.41 20.85 4.26
N LEU A 148 2.31 19.56 3.97
CA LEU A 148 3.04 18.92 2.87
C LEU A 148 2.14 18.55 1.70
N PHE A 149 0.87 18.26 1.96
CA PHE A 149 -0.09 17.82 0.96
C PHE A 149 -1.22 18.84 0.78
N GLY A 150 -1.55 19.15 -0.47
CA GLY A 150 -2.65 20.04 -0.84
C GLY A 150 -4.04 19.53 -0.44
N LYS A 151 -5.00 20.44 -0.32
CA LYS A 151 -6.42 20.13 -0.02
C LYS A 151 -7.32 20.06 -1.28
N HIS A 152 -6.70 20.02 -2.46
CA HIS A 152 -7.37 20.21 -3.74
C HIS A 152 -8.34 19.06 -4.10
#